data_AF-A0A6P7FTH9-F1
#
_entry.id   AF-A0A6P7FTH9-F1
#
_cell.length_a   1.000
_cell.length_b   1.000
_cell.length_c   1.000
_cell.angle_alpha   90.00
_cell.angle_beta   90.00
_cell.angle_gamma   90.00
#
_symmetry.space_group_name_H-M   'P 1'
#
loop_
_entity.id
_entity.type
_entity.pdbx_description
1 polymer ?
#
loop_
_entity_poly.entity_id
_entity_poly.type
_entity_poly.pdbx_seq_one_letter_code
_entity_poly.pdbx_strand_id
1 'polypeptide(L)'
;MSVDIRSVKQSLRKIEFPQCAKEALPKINELLLSRMNTNQNIDIKNMDIALNLMAEFIFFEVDRRGDKRPQPLNPLLELQLVKILYDYFDSEPSESARNTVFLSLFSGTTANSRIQVLSKLVSLAIGIPSTKILVSARAWMQQLGNTSANSCKLAEAIVQDYFYFYKSNTDKITLLPKICPQFTANIITAIAENYFNTRGKELVFPPDILIETITKWLSENPSLCSAAQQKQALLPVGAISMEATTPIAGLVRWCVLAPIFKKDNEYYNKLHLALLTSIMEIPRAVPPKAVYVQHLVIPINPIIAYVNDLKDRQELRLDQILNDESLQLCLDRFAQIVQIAQSVKAINGHIDDLYYQLKMLPFNKLMSIVINNHNKEKIIVI
;
A
#
# COMPACT_ATOMS: atom_id res chain seq x y z
N MET A 1 24.28 11.36 -29.52
CA MET A 1 23.47 11.95 -30.60
C MET A 1 22.37 12.76 -29.96
N SER A 2 22.31 14.08 -30.18
CA SER A 2 21.21 14.90 -29.68
C SER A 2 19.95 14.57 -30.47
N VAL A 3 18.96 13.96 -29.83
CA VAL A 3 17.62 13.76 -30.40
C VAL A 3 17.05 15.13 -30.75
N ASP A 4 16.77 15.39 -32.04
CA ASP A 4 16.10 16.63 -32.44
C ASP A 4 14.64 16.59 -31.98
N ILE A 5 14.39 17.23 -30.85
CA ILE A 5 13.09 17.30 -30.16
C ILE A 5 12.00 17.85 -31.08
N ARG A 6 12.34 18.81 -31.94
CA ARG A 6 11.36 19.41 -32.87
C ARG A 6 10.94 18.38 -33.91
N SER A 7 11.89 17.61 -34.43
CA SER A 7 11.62 16.48 -35.33
C SER A 7 10.77 15.39 -34.65
N VAL A 8 11.06 15.05 -33.39
CA VAL A 8 10.26 14.09 -32.62
C VAL A 8 8.82 14.56 -32.44
N LYS A 9 8.59 15.79 -31.97
CA LYS A 9 7.23 16.33 -31.82
C LYS A 9 6.51 16.44 -33.16
N GLN A 10 7.19 16.88 -34.22
CA GLN A 10 6.59 17.00 -35.55
C GLN A 10 6.18 15.64 -36.12
N SER A 11 6.99 14.59 -35.92
CA SER A 11 6.64 13.23 -36.34
C SER A 11 5.42 12.70 -35.59
N LEU A 12 5.39 12.82 -34.26
CA LEU A 12 4.28 12.36 -33.44
C LEU A 12 2.97 13.12 -33.72
N ARG A 13 3.03 14.41 -34.05
CA ARG A 13 1.85 15.24 -34.38
C ARG A 13 1.16 14.87 -35.69
N LYS A 14 1.82 14.09 -36.55
CA LYS A 14 1.24 13.57 -37.81
C LYS A 14 0.41 12.31 -37.57
N ILE A 15 0.45 11.76 -36.36
CA ILE A 15 -0.18 10.48 -36.01
C ILE A 15 -1.36 10.78 -35.09
N GLU A 16 -2.49 10.12 -35.37
CA GLU A 16 -3.69 10.28 -34.55
C GLU A 16 -3.57 9.55 -33.22
N PHE A 17 -4.28 10.06 -32.22
CA PHE A 17 -4.41 9.39 -30.94
C PHE A 17 -5.35 8.18 -31.10
N PRO A 18 -5.03 7.00 -30.53
CA PRO A 18 -3.99 6.72 -29.53
C PRO A 18 -2.67 6.19 -30.12
N GLN A 19 -2.56 6.03 -31.45
CA GLN A 19 -1.35 5.46 -32.08
C GLN A 19 -0.11 6.32 -31.82
N CYS A 20 -0.27 7.64 -31.73
CA CYS A 20 0.83 8.54 -31.35
C CYS A 20 1.36 8.25 -29.94
N ALA A 21 0.51 7.79 -29.01
CA ALA A 21 0.94 7.39 -27.66
C ALA A 21 1.81 6.13 -27.71
N LYS A 22 1.41 5.15 -28.53
CA LYS A 22 2.17 3.91 -28.76
C LYS A 22 3.58 4.18 -29.28
N GLU A 23 3.71 5.14 -30.20
CA GLU A 23 5.02 5.52 -30.76
C GLU A 23 5.83 6.47 -29.86
N ALA A 24 5.17 7.21 -28.97
CA ALA A 24 5.83 8.09 -28.03
C ALA A 24 6.55 7.31 -26.91
N LEU A 25 6.00 6.18 -26.44
CA LEU A 25 6.54 5.41 -25.31
C LEU A 25 8.00 4.96 -25.50
N PRO A 26 8.40 4.33 -26.63
CA PRO A 26 9.80 3.97 -26.86
C PRO A 26 10.74 5.18 -26.89
N LYS A 27 10.32 6.28 -27.52
CA LYS A 27 11.12 7.52 -27.59
C LYS A 27 11.30 8.15 -26.21
N ILE A 28 10.26 8.12 -25.38
CA ILE A 28 10.31 8.55 -23.98
C ILE A 28 11.31 7.68 -23.19
N ASN A 29 11.27 6.36 -23.39
CA ASN A 29 12.19 5.43 -22.74
C ASN A 29 13.66 5.75 -23.09
N GLU A 30 13.95 5.95 -24.38
CA GLU A 30 15.30 6.33 -24.86
C GLU A 30 15.79 7.64 -24.22
N LEU A 31 14.92 8.66 -24.13
CA LEU A 31 15.25 9.94 -23.49
C LEU A 31 15.55 9.78 -22.00
N LEU A 32 14.77 8.95 -21.29
CA LEU A 32 14.94 8.71 -19.86
C LEU A 32 16.16 7.82 -19.55
N LEU A 33 16.49 6.86 -20.41
CA LEU A 33 17.62 5.96 -20.24
C LEU A 33 18.97 6.55 -20.69
N SER A 34 18.94 7.57 -21.56
CA SER A 34 20.14 8.32 -21.95
C SER A 34 20.90 8.94 -20.76
N ARG A 35 20.24 9.04 -19.59
CA ARG A 35 20.82 9.43 -18.29
C ARG A 35 22.04 8.62 -17.86
N MET A 36 22.22 7.39 -18.35
CA MET A 36 23.27 6.52 -17.82
C MET A 36 24.70 6.90 -18.27
N ASN A 37 24.85 7.86 -19.20
CA ASN A 37 26.15 8.17 -19.82
C ASN A 37 26.47 9.68 -20.00
N THR A 38 25.73 10.63 -19.42
CA THR A 38 25.86 12.08 -19.76
C THR A 38 25.96 13.06 -18.57
N ASN A 39 26.45 14.29 -18.86
CA ASN A 39 26.56 15.39 -17.90
C ASN A 39 25.21 15.77 -17.26
N GLN A 40 25.18 16.06 -15.95
CA GLN A 40 23.97 16.35 -15.15
C GLN A 40 23.00 17.38 -15.76
N ASN A 41 23.50 18.41 -16.45
CA ASN A 41 22.68 19.44 -17.09
C ASN A 41 21.87 18.95 -18.31
N ILE A 42 22.34 17.89 -18.99
CA ILE A 42 21.64 17.27 -20.13
C ILE A 42 20.49 16.38 -19.64
N ASP A 43 20.65 15.76 -18.47
CA ASP A 43 19.65 14.87 -17.87
C ASP A 43 18.37 15.61 -17.46
N ILE A 44 18.51 16.83 -16.92
CA ILE A 44 17.37 17.68 -16.54
C ILE A 44 16.56 18.06 -17.78
N LYS A 45 17.23 18.50 -18.86
CA LYS A 45 16.57 18.86 -20.12
C LYS A 45 15.84 17.67 -20.73
N ASN A 46 16.47 16.49 -20.76
CA ASN A 46 15.85 15.26 -21.25
C ASN A 46 14.61 14.86 -20.44
N MET A 47 14.63 15.08 -19.12
CA MET A 47 13.47 14.85 -18.25
C MET A 47 12.33 15.81 -18.58
N ASP A 48 12.59 17.10 -18.72
CA ASP A 48 11.57 18.09 -19.09
C ASP A 48 10.95 17.78 -20.46
N ILE A 49 11.78 17.35 -21.42
CA ILE A 49 11.30 16.92 -22.73
C ILE A 49 10.39 15.70 -22.60
N ALA A 50 10.83 14.68 -21.86
CA ALA A 50 10.04 13.48 -21.63
C ALA A 50 8.69 13.80 -20.98
N LEU A 51 8.66 14.66 -19.95
CA LEU A 51 7.43 15.11 -19.30
C LEU A 51 6.49 15.84 -20.27
N ASN A 52 7.04 16.70 -21.13
CA ASN A 52 6.26 17.37 -22.17
C ASN A 52 5.69 16.40 -23.21
N LEU A 53 6.43 15.36 -23.59
CA LEU A 53 5.93 14.32 -24.48
C LEU A 53 4.83 13.48 -23.82
N MET A 54 4.97 13.17 -22.53
CA MET A 54 3.93 12.47 -21.76
C MET A 54 2.64 13.28 -21.69
N ALA A 55 2.75 14.57 -21.36
CA ALA A 55 1.59 15.44 -21.27
C ALA A 55 0.88 15.63 -22.63
N GLU A 56 1.62 15.80 -23.73
CA GLU A 56 1.04 16.06 -25.05
C GLU A 56 0.51 14.78 -25.73
N PHE A 57 1.28 13.68 -25.71
CA PHE A 57 1.02 12.50 -26.55
C PHE A 57 0.54 11.27 -25.80
N ILE A 58 0.80 11.13 -24.49
CA ILE A 58 0.35 9.98 -23.70
C ILE A 58 -0.98 10.30 -23.02
N PHE A 59 -1.01 11.33 -22.18
CA PHE A 59 -2.18 11.66 -21.36
C PHE A 59 -3.09 12.73 -21.97
N PHE A 60 -2.68 13.32 -23.10
CA PHE A 60 -3.47 14.32 -23.82
C PHE A 60 -3.92 15.48 -22.91
N GLU A 61 -3.01 15.94 -22.04
CA GLU A 61 -3.21 16.99 -21.05
C GLU A 61 -3.02 18.40 -21.65
N VAL A 62 -2.11 18.52 -22.62
CA VAL A 62 -1.76 19.79 -23.27
C VAL A 62 -1.90 19.73 -24.78
N ASP A 63 -2.16 20.87 -25.40
CA ASP A 63 -2.23 21.02 -26.85
C ASP A 63 -0.84 21.26 -27.48
N ARG A 64 -0.82 21.57 -28.78
CA ARG A 64 0.43 21.82 -29.52
C ARG A 64 1.18 23.08 -29.05
N ARG A 65 0.48 24.02 -28.42
CA ARG A 65 0.98 25.29 -27.88
C ARG A 65 1.42 25.17 -26.42
N GLY A 66 1.05 24.06 -25.76
CA GLY A 66 1.31 23.82 -24.34
C GLY A 66 0.16 24.25 -23.44
N ASP A 67 -0.97 24.68 -24.04
CA ASP A 67 -2.15 25.10 -23.30
C ASP A 67 -2.89 23.85 -22.78
N LYS A 68 -3.40 23.94 -21.54
CA LYS A 68 -4.18 22.86 -20.94
C LYS A 68 -5.42 22.60 -21.79
N ARG A 69 -5.65 21.35 -22.14
CA ARG A 69 -6.87 20.98 -22.86
C ARG A 69 -8.07 21.05 -21.91
N PRO A 70 -9.21 21.57 -22.37
CA PRO A 70 -10.39 21.76 -21.52
C PRO A 70 -11.12 20.44 -21.22
N GLN A 71 -10.95 19.42 -22.07
CA GLN A 71 -11.61 18.12 -21.90
C GLN A 71 -10.59 17.02 -21.61
N PRO A 72 -10.86 16.17 -20.60
CA PRO A 72 -10.05 14.97 -20.36
C PRO A 72 -10.24 13.95 -21.50
N LEU A 73 -9.41 12.90 -21.49
CA LEU A 73 -9.62 11.75 -22.36
C LEU A 73 -11.03 11.17 -22.15
N ASN A 74 -11.73 10.88 -23.24
CA ASN A 74 -13.00 10.18 -23.14
C ASN A 74 -12.77 8.71 -22.72
N PRO A 75 -13.79 8.00 -22.19
CA PRO A 75 -13.61 6.65 -21.67
C PRO A 75 -13.08 5.63 -22.69
N LEU A 76 -13.44 5.76 -23.97
CA LEU A 76 -12.97 4.87 -25.03
C LEU A 76 -11.47 5.06 -25.30
N LEU A 77 -11.05 6.31 -25.43
CA LEU A 77 -9.64 6.67 -25.63
C LEU A 77 -8.78 6.31 -24.42
N GLU A 78 -9.33 6.46 -23.22
CA GLU A 78 -8.66 6.05 -21.99
C GLU A 78 -8.46 4.52 -21.94
N LEU A 79 -9.47 3.74 -22.33
CA LEU A 79 -9.35 2.28 -22.42
C LEU A 79 -8.28 1.86 -23.46
N GLN A 80 -8.26 2.51 -24.63
CA GLN A 80 -7.24 2.25 -25.64
C GLN A 80 -5.84 2.62 -25.16
N LEU A 81 -5.70 3.73 -24.42
CA LEU A 81 -4.45 4.11 -23.79
C LEU A 81 -3.98 3.07 -22.76
N VAL A 82 -4.88 2.61 -21.89
CA VAL A 82 -4.57 1.56 -20.90
C VAL A 82 -4.08 0.29 -21.60
N LYS A 83 -4.71 -0.11 -22.70
CA LYS A 83 -4.29 -1.25 -23.52
C LYS A 83 -2.87 -1.05 -24.08
N ILE A 84 -2.56 0.13 -24.62
CA ILE A 84 -1.22 0.47 -25.13
C ILE A 84 -0.17 0.44 -24.01
N LEU A 85 -0.49 1.01 -22.85
CA LEU A 85 0.40 1.00 -21.68
C LEU A 85 0.64 -0.43 -21.19
N TYR A 86 -0.41 -1.26 -21.15
CA TYR A 86 -0.30 -2.66 -20.79
C TYR A 86 0.67 -3.38 -21.75
N ASP A 87 0.42 -3.31 -23.05
CA ASP A 87 1.23 -4.02 -24.05
C ASP A 87 2.70 -3.52 -24.02
N TYR A 88 2.92 -2.22 -23.83
CA TYR A 88 4.26 -1.64 -23.69
C TYR A 88 4.99 -2.19 -22.45
N PHE A 89 4.41 -2.05 -21.27
CA PHE A 89 5.08 -2.45 -20.02
C PHE A 89 5.23 -3.97 -19.89
N ASP A 90 4.32 -4.75 -20.48
CA ASP A 90 4.45 -6.20 -20.54
C ASP A 90 5.53 -6.65 -21.54
N SER A 91 5.79 -5.85 -22.59
CA SER A 91 6.87 -6.14 -23.55
C SER A 91 8.27 -5.75 -23.04
N GLU A 92 8.42 -4.68 -22.25
CA GLU A 92 9.72 -4.17 -21.79
C GLU A 92 10.42 -5.14 -20.80
N PRO A 93 11.54 -5.78 -21.19
CA PRO A 93 12.20 -6.78 -20.36
C PRO A 93 12.97 -6.18 -19.18
N SER A 94 13.54 -4.98 -19.32
CA SER A 94 14.38 -4.37 -18.28
C SER A 94 13.52 -3.80 -17.15
N GLU A 95 13.60 -4.38 -15.94
CA GLU A 95 12.88 -3.87 -14.76
C GLU A 95 13.26 -2.41 -14.45
N SER A 96 14.54 -2.05 -14.60
CA SER A 96 15.01 -0.68 -14.35
C SER A 96 14.43 0.31 -15.36
N ALA A 97 14.43 -0.02 -16.65
CA ALA A 97 13.82 0.81 -17.70
C ALA A 97 12.32 0.96 -17.47
N ARG A 98 11.64 -0.17 -17.24
CA ARG A 98 10.20 -0.23 -16.98
C ARG A 98 9.81 0.66 -15.80
N ASN A 99 10.50 0.50 -14.65
CA ASN A 99 10.23 1.30 -13.45
C ASN A 99 10.54 2.79 -13.66
N THR A 100 11.56 3.13 -14.46
CA THR A 100 11.89 4.53 -14.79
C THR A 100 10.78 5.22 -15.57
N VAL A 101 10.28 4.57 -16.63
CA VAL A 101 9.15 5.11 -17.41
C VAL A 101 7.88 5.13 -16.55
N PHE A 102 7.59 4.06 -15.82
CA PHE A 102 6.39 3.94 -14.97
C PHE A 102 6.32 5.03 -13.90
N LEU A 103 7.41 5.26 -13.17
CA LEU A 103 7.50 6.32 -12.17
C LEU A 103 7.40 7.71 -12.82
N SER A 104 8.00 7.90 -14.00
CA SER A 104 7.92 9.20 -14.68
C SER A 104 6.51 9.52 -15.19
N LEU A 105 5.72 8.49 -15.55
CA LEU A 105 4.32 8.66 -15.94
C LEU A 105 3.41 8.97 -14.74
N PHE A 106 3.61 8.31 -13.61
CA PHE A 106 2.60 8.26 -12.54
C PHE A 106 3.03 8.88 -11.19
N SER A 107 4.24 9.40 -11.06
CA SER A 107 4.74 10.00 -9.82
C SER A 107 4.87 11.54 -9.90
N GLY A 108 5.26 12.16 -8.78
CA GLY A 108 5.49 13.60 -8.71
C GLY A 108 4.21 14.43 -8.79
N THR A 109 4.30 15.61 -9.40
CA THR A 109 3.20 16.59 -9.49
C THR A 109 2.01 16.11 -10.34
N THR A 110 2.21 15.10 -11.18
CA THR A 110 1.18 14.54 -12.08
C THR A 110 0.48 13.31 -11.53
N ALA A 111 0.91 12.79 -10.36
CA ALA A 111 0.37 11.57 -9.78
C ALA A 111 -1.15 11.64 -9.56
N ASN A 112 -1.64 12.77 -9.09
CA ASN A 112 -3.08 12.96 -8.84
C ASN A 112 -3.91 13.03 -10.13
N SER A 113 -3.41 13.63 -11.21
CA SER A 113 -4.17 13.75 -12.46
C SER A 113 -4.21 12.44 -13.25
N ARG A 114 -3.23 11.55 -13.03
CA ARG A 114 -3.05 10.31 -13.81
C ARG A 114 -3.44 9.04 -13.05
N ILE A 115 -3.88 9.16 -11.79
CA ILE A 115 -4.20 8.04 -10.91
C ILE A 115 -5.31 7.12 -11.46
N GLN A 116 -6.28 7.66 -12.21
CA GLN A 116 -7.37 6.86 -12.79
C GLN A 116 -6.85 5.89 -13.86
N VAL A 117 -5.99 6.38 -14.77
CA VAL A 117 -5.32 5.56 -15.79
C VAL A 117 -4.44 4.50 -15.13
N LEU A 118 -3.68 4.87 -14.09
CA LEU A 118 -2.87 3.93 -13.31
C LEU A 118 -3.74 2.83 -12.70
N SER A 119 -4.87 3.21 -12.08
CA SER A 119 -5.76 2.28 -11.42
C SER A 119 -6.35 1.26 -12.40
N LYS A 120 -6.80 1.72 -13.57
CA LYS A 120 -7.28 0.82 -14.64
C LYS A 120 -6.17 -0.07 -15.20
N LEU A 121 -4.95 0.44 -15.36
CA LEU A 121 -3.80 -0.35 -15.80
C LEU A 121 -3.45 -1.46 -14.80
N VAL A 122 -3.38 -1.15 -13.51
CA VAL A 122 -3.08 -2.13 -12.46
C VAL A 122 -4.24 -3.12 -12.31
N SER A 123 -5.48 -2.64 -12.36
CA SER A 123 -6.67 -3.50 -12.34
C SER A 123 -6.65 -4.47 -13.52
N LEU A 124 -6.35 -3.99 -14.74
CA LEU A 124 -6.17 -4.86 -15.91
C LEU A 124 -5.03 -5.87 -15.72
N ALA A 125 -3.91 -5.47 -15.12
CA ALA A 125 -2.76 -6.35 -14.83
C ALA A 125 -3.01 -7.41 -13.76
N ILE A 126 -4.06 -7.25 -12.93
CA ILE A 126 -4.55 -8.29 -12.03
C ILE A 126 -5.48 -9.25 -12.80
N GLY A 127 -6.39 -8.70 -13.62
CA GLY A 127 -7.41 -9.48 -14.33
C GLY A 127 -6.84 -10.31 -15.48
N ILE A 128 -5.88 -9.72 -16.21
CA ILE A 128 -4.98 -10.39 -17.15
C ILE A 128 -3.58 -10.33 -16.51
N PRO A 129 -3.16 -11.40 -15.81
CA PRO A 129 -1.95 -11.37 -14.99
C PRO A 129 -0.69 -10.92 -15.74
N SER A 130 -0.14 -9.77 -15.36
CA SER A 130 1.19 -9.32 -15.78
C SER A 130 2.08 -9.02 -14.57
N THR A 131 2.99 -9.95 -14.26
CA THR A 131 3.97 -9.77 -13.18
C THR A 131 4.83 -8.52 -13.40
N LYS A 132 5.17 -8.19 -14.65
CA LYS A 132 6.02 -7.04 -14.99
C LYS A 132 5.37 -5.71 -14.58
N ILE A 133 4.09 -5.54 -14.90
CA ILE A 133 3.33 -4.33 -14.54
C ILE A 133 3.14 -4.25 -13.03
N LEU A 134 2.79 -5.36 -12.36
CA LEU A 134 2.60 -5.41 -10.92
C LEU A 134 3.89 -5.10 -10.14
N VAL A 135 5.06 -5.54 -10.65
CA VAL A 135 6.38 -5.18 -10.09
C VAL A 135 6.66 -3.67 -10.23
N SER A 136 6.24 -3.05 -11.33
CA SER A 136 6.39 -1.60 -11.51
C SER A 136 5.40 -0.79 -10.65
N ALA A 137 4.16 -1.27 -10.49
CA ALA A 137 3.19 -0.70 -9.57
C ALA A 137 3.68 -0.80 -8.11
N ARG A 138 4.31 -1.92 -7.74
CA ARG A 138 4.99 -2.07 -6.44
C ARG A 138 6.07 -1.03 -6.23
N ALA A 139 6.96 -0.84 -7.22
CA ALA A 139 8.03 0.15 -7.14
C ALA A 139 7.47 1.57 -6.99
N TRP A 140 6.37 1.87 -7.70
CA TRP A 140 5.63 3.13 -7.58
C TRP A 140 5.08 3.36 -6.17
N MET A 141 4.41 2.35 -5.57
CA MET A 141 3.90 2.44 -4.20
C MET A 141 5.03 2.64 -3.18
N GLN A 142 6.16 1.94 -3.35
CA GLN A 142 7.32 2.07 -2.45
C GLN A 142 8.05 3.41 -2.61
N GLN A 143 7.98 4.03 -3.79
CA GLN A 143 8.56 5.36 -3.99
C GLN A 143 7.72 6.46 -3.35
N LEU A 144 6.38 6.35 -3.40
CA LEU A 144 5.46 7.35 -2.83
C LEU A 144 5.13 7.10 -1.35
N GLY A 145 5.34 5.88 -0.87
CA GLY A 145 4.86 5.38 0.41
C GLY A 145 3.54 4.61 0.26
N ASN A 146 3.48 3.42 0.88
CA ASN A 146 2.33 2.52 0.81
C ASN A 146 1.06 3.11 1.45
N THR A 147 1.21 4.03 2.41
CA THR A 147 0.10 4.73 3.08
C THR A 147 -0.16 6.14 2.52
N SER A 148 0.49 6.52 1.41
CA SER A 148 0.24 7.81 0.77
C SER A 148 -1.17 7.89 0.20
N ALA A 149 -1.70 9.11 0.04
CA ALA A 149 -3.03 9.32 -0.53
C ALA A 149 -3.19 8.70 -1.93
N ASN A 150 -2.13 8.65 -2.75
CA ASN A 150 -2.17 8.04 -4.07
C ASN A 150 -2.20 6.50 -3.99
N SER A 151 -1.41 5.90 -3.10
CA SER A 151 -1.46 4.45 -2.84
C SER A 151 -2.84 4.03 -2.32
N CYS A 152 -3.43 4.84 -1.44
CA CYS A 152 -4.78 4.63 -0.92
C CYS A 152 -5.87 4.72 -2.00
N LYS A 153 -5.78 5.68 -2.92
CA LYS A 153 -6.68 5.78 -4.10
C LYS A 153 -6.56 4.58 -5.02
N LEU A 154 -5.34 4.10 -5.27
CA LEU A 154 -5.11 2.89 -6.06
C LEU A 154 -5.75 1.67 -5.40
N ALA A 155 -5.55 1.51 -4.08
CA ALA A 155 -6.16 0.44 -3.29
C ALA A 155 -7.69 0.50 -3.33
N GLU A 156 -8.27 1.69 -3.18
CA GLU A 156 -9.72 1.89 -3.27
C GLU A 156 -10.26 1.48 -4.63
N ALA A 157 -9.62 1.89 -5.74
CA ALA A 157 -10.04 1.52 -7.08
C ALA A 157 -9.98 -0.01 -7.31
N ILE A 158 -8.91 -0.68 -6.86
CA ILE A 158 -8.81 -2.15 -6.94
C ILE A 158 -9.90 -2.82 -6.09
N VAL A 159 -10.19 -2.28 -4.91
CA VAL A 159 -11.25 -2.82 -4.06
C VAL A 159 -12.62 -2.67 -4.74
N GLN A 160 -12.91 -1.51 -5.32
CA GLN A 160 -14.14 -1.27 -6.08
C GLN A 160 -14.29 -2.25 -7.24
N ASP A 161 -13.24 -2.41 -8.05
CA ASP A 161 -13.27 -3.32 -9.19
C ASP A 161 -13.53 -4.77 -8.73
N TYR A 162 -12.71 -5.32 -7.83
CA TYR A 162 -12.71 -6.76 -7.57
C TYR A 162 -13.68 -7.24 -6.49
N PHE A 163 -14.10 -6.36 -5.58
CA PHE A 163 -14.96 -6.76 -4.46
C PHE A 163 -16.38 -6.19 -4.55
N TYR A 164 -16.60 -5.16 -5.37
CA TYR A 164 -17.93 -4.59 -5.60
C TYR A 164 -18.47 -4.88 -7.00
N PHE A 165 -17.72 -4.57 -8.07
CA PHE A 165 -18.20 -4.68 -9.45
C PHE A 165 -18.02 -6.07 -10.07
N TYR A 166 -16.86 -6.71 -9.91
CA TYR A 166 -16.51 -7.97 -10.58
C TYR A 166 -16.62 -9.19 -9.66
N LYS A 167 -17.78 -9.40 -9.02
CA LYS A 167 -18.01 -10.53 -8.09
C LYS A 167 -17.74 -11.92 -8.69
N SER A 168 -17.73 -12.06 -10.03
CA SER A 168 -17.48 -13.32 -10.75
C SER A 168 -16.00 -13.58 -11.09
N ASN A 169 -15.09 -12.61 -10.93
CA ASN A 169 -13.66 -12.73 -11.28
C ASN A 169 -12.75 -12.73 -10.05
N THR A 170 -13.28 -13.05 -8.87
CA THR A 170 -12.51 -13.15 -7.62
C THR A 170 -11.37 -14.16 -7.71
N ASP A 171 -11.48 -15.16 -8.58
CA ASP A 171 -10.42 -16.16 -8.82
C ASP A 171 -9.08 -15.54 -9.18
N LYS A 172 -9.05 -14.49 -10.01
CA LYS A 172 -7.77 -13.88 -10.44
C LYS A 172 -7.09 -13.11 -9.32
N ILE A 173 -7.86 -12.31 -8.56
CA ILE A 173 -7.31 -11.58 -7.42
C ILE A 173 -6.86 -12.55 -6.32
N THR A 174 -7.49 -13.72 -6.16
CA THR A 174 -7.03 -14.72 -5.18
C THR A 174 -5.62 -15.26 -5.46
N LEU A 175 -5.16 -15.24 -6.72
CA LEU A 175 -3.81 -15.68 -7.11
C LEU A 175 -2.74 -14.60 -6.96
N LEU A 176 -3.12 -13.36 -6.64
CA LEU A 176 -2.22 -12.21 -6.57
C LEU A 176 -1.00 -12.42 -5.65
N PRO A 177 -1.11 -13.03 -4.44
CA PRO A 177 0.05 -13.32 -3.60
C PRO A 177 1.09 -14.22 -4.27
N LYS A 178 0.64 -15.16 -5.12
CA LYS A 178 1.52 -16.09 -5.84
C LYS A 178 2.20 -15.41 -7.04
N ILE A 179 1.50 -14.48 -7.70
CA ILE A 179 2.00 -13.77 -8.88
C ILE A 179 3.00 -12.67 -8.50
N CYS A 180 2.65 -11.84 -7.51
CA CYS A 180 3.47 -10.72 -7.07
C CYS A 180 3.29 -10.46 -5.55
N PRO A 181 3.96 -11.23 -4.68
CA PRO A 181 3.76 -11.14 -3.23
C PRO A 181 4.13 -9.77 -2.65
N GLN A 182 5.14 -9.10 -3.19
CA GLN A 182 5.55 -7.80 -2.68
C GLN A 182 4.55 -6.69 -3.06
N PHE A 183 3.97 -6.75 -4.26
CA PHE A 183 2.86 -5.85 -4.62
C PHE A 183 1.64 -6.12 -3.73
N THR A 184 1.33 -7.40 -3.50
CA THR A 184 0.24 -7.84 -2.64
C THR A 184 0.41 -7.30 -1.21
N ALA A 185 1.60 -7.39 -0.63
CA ALA A 185 1.88 -6.81 0.68
C ALA A 185 1.68 -5.28 0.68
N ASN A 186 2.20 -4.56 -0.31
CA ASN A 186 1.99 -3.11 -0.40
C ASN A 186 0.51 -2.74 -0.53
N ILE A 187 -0.27 -3.48 -1.32
CA ILE A 187 -1.69 -3.19 -1.51
C ILE A 187 -2.50 -3.52 -0.26
N ILE A 188 -2.18 -4.59 0.48
CA ILE A 188 -2.83 -4.84 1.78
C ILE A 188 -2.53 -3.69 2.74
N THR A 189 -1.29 -3.17 2.79
CA THR A 189 -0.96 -2.00 3.62
C THR A 189 -1.83 -0.78 3.26
N ALA A 190 -1.96 -0.49 1.97
CA ALA A 190 -2.77 0.64 1.49
C ALA A 190 -4.28 0.42 1.74
N ILE A 191 -4.79 -0.78 1.49
CA ILE A 191 -6.18 -1.17 1.78
C ILE A 191 -6.44 -1.01 3.28
N ALA A 192 -5.56 -1.52 4.13
CA ALA A 192 -5.74 -1.48 5.57
C ALA A 192 -5.77 -0.04 6.11
N GLU A 193 -5.10 0.90 5.43
CA GLU A 193 -5.14 2.32 5.78
C GLU A 193 -6.46 3.02 5.42
N ASN A 194 -7.22 2.51 4.45
CA ASN A 194 -8.54 3.04 4.09
C ASN A 194 -9.64 2.65 5.10
N TYR A 195 -9.43 1.62 5.92
CA TYR A 195 -10.44 1.09 6.85
C TYR A 195 -9.97 1.14 8.31
N PHE A 196 -10.93 1.24 9.23
CA PHE A 196 -10.67 1.50 10.66
C PHE A 196 -9.78 2.73 10.89
N ASN A 197 -9.78 3.71 9.98
CA ASN A 197 -8.96 4.89 10.10
C ASN A 197 -9.62 5.91 11.03
N THR A 198 -9.21 5.90 12.30
CA THR A 198 -9.73 6.81 13.33
C THR A 198 -9.30 8.26 13.16
N ARG A 199 -8.39 8.55 12.22
CA ARG A 199 -8.00 9.92 11.84
C ARG A 199 -8.88 10.50 10.73
N GLY A 200 -9.66 9.67 10.06
CA GLY A 200 -10.58 10.08 8.99
C GLY A 200 -11.80 10.84 9.51
N LYS A 201 -12.51 11.51 8.59
CA LYS A 201 -13.77 12.21 8.91
C LYS A 201 -14.89 11.23 9.31
N GLU A 202 -14.88 10.05 8.71
CA GLU A 202 -15.84 8.98 8.94
C GLU A 202 -15.10 7.66 9.11
N LEU A 203 -15.55 6.84 10.05
CA LEU A 203 -14.99 5.52 10.29
C LEU A 203 -15.64 4.50 9.35
N VAL A 204 -14.87 4.00 8.39
CA VAL A 204 -15.31 3.01 7.42
C VAL A 204 -14.75 1.63 7.78
N PHE A 205 -15.56 0.58 7.60
CA PHE A 205 -15.22 -0.82 7.90
C PHE A 205 -15.06 -1.64 6.61
N PRO A 206 -14.12 -2.60 6.58
CA PRO A 206 -13.92 -3.42 5.39
C PRO A 206 -15.10 -4.40 5.20
N PRO A 207 -15.55 -4.66 3.97
CA PRO A 207 -16.59 -5.66 3.71
C PRO A 207 -16.07 -7.07 3.98
N ASP A 208 -16.96 -7.98 4.39
CA ASP A 208 -16.58 -9.35 4.80
C ASP A 208 -15.80 -10.11 3.73
N ILE A 209 -16.18 -9.99 2.45
CA ILE A 209 -15.48 -10.62 1.32
C ILE A 209 -14.01 -10.18 1.19
N LEU A 210 -13.71 -8.93 1.56
CA LEU A 210 -12.34 -8.40 1.57
C LEU A 210 -11.54 -9.00 2.74
N ILE A 211 -12.15 -9.08 3.92
CA ILE A 211 -11.55 -9.69 5.10
C ILE A 211 -11.26 -11.16 4.82
N GLU A 212 -12.23 -11.90 4.28
CA GLU A 212 -12.09 -13.31 3.91
C GLU A 212 -10.95 -13.53 2.91
N THR A 213 -10.87 -12.69 1.88
CA THR A 213 -9.82 -12.78 0.85
C THR A 213 -8.43 -12.51 1.42
N ILE A 214 -8.27 -11.45 2.21
CA ILE A 214 -6.98 -11.14 2.87
C ILE A 214 -6.62 -12.25 3.87
N THR A 215 -7.59 -12.76 4.61
CA THR A 215 -7.38 -13.89 5.53
C THR A 215 -6.84 -15.10 4.77
N LYS A 216 -7.47 -15.49 3.65
CA LYS A 216 -7.01 -16.57 2.80
C LYS A 216 -5.58 -16.35 2.31
N TRP A 217 -5.26 -15.15 1.84
CA TRP A 217 -3.92 -14.79 1.39
C TRP A 217 -2.85 -15.01 2.47
N LEU A 218 -3.13 -14.58 3.70
CA LEU A 218 -2.21 -14.70 4.83
C LEU A 218 -2.11 -16.13 5.34
N SER A 219 -3.24 -16.85 5.43
CA SER A 219 -3.25 -18.26 5.85
C SER A 219 -2.48 -19.16 4.87
N GLU A 220 -2.58 -18.91 3.56
CA GLU A 220 -1.85 -19.68 2.54
C GLU A 220 -0.38 -19.22 2.38
N ASN A 221 -0.07 -17.96 2.73
CA ASN A 221 1.27 -17.39 2.56
C ASN A 221 1.67 -16.58 3.80
N PRO A 222 2.03 -17.22 4.93
CA PRO A 222 2.34 -16.50 6.17
C PRO A 222 3.43 -15.44 6.07
N SER A 223 4.44 -15.64 5.20
CA SER A 223 5.53 -14.68 4.99
C SER A 223 5.12 -13.41 4.22
N LEU A 224 3.87 -13.34 3.72
CA LEU A 224 3.36 -12.24 2.89
C LEU A 224 3.47 -10.88 3.57
N CYS A 225 3.21 -10.79 4.89
CA CYS A 225 3.35 -9.53 5.64
C CYS A 225 4.77 -8.94 5.59
N SER A 226 5.79 -9.77 5.43
CA SER A 226 7.19 -9.33 5.31
C SER A 226 7.65 -9.14 3.86
N ALA A 227 6.87 -9.60 2.88
CA ALA A 227 7.30 -9.67 1.47
C ALA A 227 7.71 -8.31 0.91
N ALA A 228 7.00 -7.24 1.27
CA ALA A 228 7.30 -5.87 0.84
C ALA A 228 8.74 -5.42 1.20
N GLN A 229 9.31 -5.96 2.27
CA GLN A 229 10.63 -5.60 2.80
C GLN A 229 11.76 -6.53 2.33
N GLN A 230 11.44 -7.70 1.78
CA GLN A 230 12.43 -8.71 1.38
C GLN A 230 13.24 -8.32 0.15
N LYS A 231 12.61 -7.62 -0.81
CA LYS A 231 13.26 -7.20 -2.06
C LYS A 231 13.00 -5.72 -2.31
N GLN A 232 14.06 -4.91 -2.31
CA GLN A 232 13.94 -3.49 -2.65
C GLN A 232 13.52 -3.31 -4.12
N ALA A 233 12.79 -2.24 -4.40
CA ALA A 233 12.47 -1.87 -5.78
C ALA A 233 13.73 -1.41 -6.52
N LEU A 234 13.88 -1.85 -7.78
CA LEU A 234 14.85 -1.24 -8.68
C LEU A 234 14.33 0.13 -9.10
N LEU A 235 14.88 1.17 -8.52
CA LEU A 235 14.48 2.55 -8.75
C LEU A 235 15.44 3.25 -9.71
N PRO A 236 15.01 4.36 -10.35
CA PRO A 236 15.88 5.20 -11.16
C PRO A 236 17.06 5.73 -10.34
N VAL A 237 18.18 6.00 -11.00
CA VAL A 237 19.36 6.59 -10.37
C VAL A 237 18.99 7.90 -9.67
N GLY A 238 19.39 8.04 -8.41
CA GLY A 238 19.09 9.22 -7.57
C GLY A 238 17.75 9.16 -6.83
N ALA A 239 16.90 8.15 -7.08
CA ALA A 239 15.68 7.95 -6.31
C ALA A 239 15.99 7.21 -4.99
N ILE A 240 15.40 7.69 -3.89
CA ILE A 240 15.48 7.04 -2.59
C ILE A 240 14.18 6.26 -2.40
N SER A 241 14.29 4.94 -2.20
CA SER A 241 13.14 4.12 -1.80
C SER A 241 12.71 4.52 -0.40
N MET A 242 11.42 4.78 -0.20
CA MET A 242 10.90 4.76 1.16
C MET A 242 10.96 3.33 1.69
N GLU A 243 11.17 3.20 3.00
CA GLU A 243 11.08 1.89 3.65
C GLU A 243 9.63 1.40 3.59
N ALA A 244 9.44 0.19 3.06
CA ALA A 244 8.12 -0.35 2.86
C ALA A 244 7.46 -0.69 4.20
N THR A 245 6.32 -0.05 4.48
CA THR A 245 5.48 -0.39 5.64
C THR A 245 4.78 -1.71 5.41
N THR A 246 4.82 -2.59 6.42
CA THR A 246 4.16 -3.90 6.38
C THR A 246 2.64 -3.79 6.56
N PRO A 247 1.86 -4.77 6.08
CA PRO A 247 0.42 -4.85 6.32
C PRO A 247 0.02 -4.88 7.80
N ILE A 248 0.95 -5.29 8.68
CA ILE A 248 0.69 -5.62 10.08
C ILE A 248 0.04 -4.44 10.79
N ALA A 249 0.51 -3.21 10.57
CA ALA A 249 -0.01 -2.02 11.23
C ALA A 249 -1.53 -1.86 11.11
N GLY A 250 -2.04 -1.93 9.88
CA GLY A 250 -3.47 -1.77 9.62
C GLY A 250 -4.28 -3.02 9.99
N LEU A 251 -3.72 -4.22 9.79
CA LEU A 251 -4.41 -5.46 10.14
C LEU A 251 -4.54 -5.66 11.66
N VAL A 252 -3.54 -5.24 12.45
CA VAL A 252 -3.63 -5.19 13.91
C VAL A 252 -4.79 -4.28 14.31
N ARG A 253 -4.90 -3.10 13.70
CA ARG A 253 -5.99 -2.16 13.97
C ARG A 253 -7.36 -2.78 13.67
N TRP A 254 -7.50 -3.52 12.58
CA TRP A 254 -8.74 -4.23 12.23
C TRP A 254 -9.10 -5.28 13.29
N CYS A 255 -8.17 -6.20 13.59
CA CYS A 255 -8.42 -7.30 14.51
C CYS A 255 -8.67 -6.84 15.95
N VAL A 256 -7.94 -5.84 16.42
CA VAL A 256 -8.04 -5.32 17.79
C VAL A 256 -9.31 -4.51 17.98
N LEU A 257 -9.67 -3.63 17.03
CA LEU A 257 -10.78 -2.69 17.23
C LEU A 257 -12.15 -3.25 16.80
N ALA A 258 -12.22 -4.32 15.99
CA ALA A 258 -13.50 -4.89 15.54
C ALA A 258 -14.48 -5.23 16.68
N PRO A 259 -14.06 -5.81 17.83
CA PRO A 259 -14.96 -6.09 18.95
C PRO A 259 -15.64 -4.85 19.52
N ILE A 260 -14.89 -3.78 19.84
CA ILE A 260 -15.43 -2.57 20.47
C ILE A 260 -16.32 -1.75 19.52
N PHE A 261 -16.11 -1.87 18.21
CA PHE A 261 -17.01 -1.29 17.19
C PHE A 261 -18.19 -2.19 16.80
N LYS A 262 -18.37 -3.33 17.49
CA LYS A 262 -19.44 -4.31 17.21
C LYS A 262 -19.45 -4.77 15.74
N LYS A 263 -18.26 -4.92 15.15
CA LYS A 263 -18.04 -5.44 13.79
C LYS A 263 -17.40 -6.82 13.78
N ASP A 264 -17.11 -7.37 14.97
CA ASP A 264 -16.48 -8.68 15.08
C ASP A 264 -17.38 -9.80 14.55
N ASN A 265 -16.76 -10.72 13.82
CA ASN A 265 -17.40 -11.91 13.25
C ASN A 265 -16.36 -13.01 13.04
N GLU A 266 -16.78 -14.16 12.50
CA GLU A 266 -15.89 -15.31 12.27
C GLU A 266 -14.68 -14.96 11.39
N TYR A 267 -14.82 -14.04 10.43
CA TYR A 267 -13.74 -13.63 9.55
C TYR A 267 -12.62 -12.89 10.31
N TYR A 268 -12.96 -12.05 11.30
CA TYR A 268 -11.95 -11.42 12.15
C TYR A 268 -11.21 -12.41 13.05
N ASN A 269 -11.88 -13.47 13.53
CA ASN A 269 -11.21 -14.53 14.28
C ASN A 269 -10.16 -15.26 13.42
N LYS A 270 -10.52 -15.61 12.18
CA LYS A 270 -9.60 -16.24 11.23
C LYS A 270 -8.48 -15.29 10.81
N LEU A 271 -8.80 -14.01 10.56
CA LEU A 271 -7.80 -12.99 10.25
C LEU A 271 -6.81 -12.80 11.39
N HIS A 272 -7.29 -12.75 12.63
CA HIS A 272 -6.44 -12.63 13.81
C HIS A 272 -5.45 -13.80 13.90
N LEU A 273 -5.93 -15.04 13.75
CA LEU A 273 -5.05 -16.21 13.73
C LEU A 273 -4.02 -16.14 12.59
N ALA A 274 -4.48 -15.83 11.37
CA ALA A 274 -3.59 -15.70 10.21
C ALA A 274 -2.53 -14.61 10.41
N LEU A 275 -2.91 -13.49 11.02
CA LEU A 275 -1.99 -12.39 11.35
C LEU A 275 -0.96 -12.83 12.40
N LEU A 276 -1.37 -13.54 13.46
CA LEU A 276 -0.43 -14.07 14.44
C LEU A 276 0.59 -15.01 13.79
N THR A 277 0.14 -15.93 12.93
CA THR A 277 1.02 -16.82 12.16
C THR A 277 1.97 -16.02 11.26
N SER A 278 1.47 -15.00 10.57
CA SER A 278 2.31 -14.12 9.76
C SER A 278 3.35 -13.35 10.56
N ILE A 279 3.04 -12.91 11.78
CA ILE A 279 4.02 -12.24 12.65
C ILE A 279 5.10 -13.22 13.12
N MET A 280 4.72 -14.46 13.44
CA MET A 280 5.69 -15.49 13.84
C MET A 280 6.72 -15.81 12.75
N GLU A 281 6.32 -15.72 11.48
CA GLU A 281 7.15 -16.00 10.30
C GLU A 281 8.00 -14.80 9.85
N ILE A 282 7.97 -13.67 10.57
CA ILE A 282 8.82 -12.52 10.26
C ILE A 282 10.29 -12.93 10.47
N PRO A 283 11.15 -12.77 9.45
CA PRO A 283 12.57 -13.03 9.61
C PRO A 283 13.17 -12.11 10.67
N ARG A 284 13.96 -12.69 11.59
CA ARG A 284 14.71 -11.90 12.58
C ARG A 284 15.72 -11.01 11.86
N ALA A 285 15.52 -9.71 11.94
CA ALA A 285 16.42 -8.70 11.38
C ALA A 285 17.09 -7.90 12.51
N VAL A 286 18.32 -7.48 12.28
CA VAL A 286 19.05 -6.57 13.18
C VAL A 286 19.49 -5.34 12.37
N PRO A 287 18.90 -4.15 12.60
CA PRO A 287 17.79 -3.88 13.53
C PRO A 287 16.45 -4.44 13.02
N PRO A 288 15.45 -4.63 13.91
CA PRO A 288 14.09 -5.00 13.50
C PRO A 288 13.45 -3.93 12.60
N LYS A 289 12.61 -4.35 11.66
CA LYS A 289 12.01 -3.46 10.64
C LYS A 289 10.52 -3.69 10.39
N ALA A 290 9.97 -4.81 10.84
CA ALA A 290 8.66 -5.25 10.38
C ALA A 290 7.50 -4.54 11.11
N VAL A 291 7.65 -4.22 12.40
CA VAL A 291 6.59 -3.61 13.21
C VAL A 291 7.11 -2.37 13.93
N TYR A 292 6.63 -1.20 13.54
CA TYR A 292 6.97 0.04 14.24
C TYR A 292 6.08 0.27 15.45
N VAL A 293 6.68 0.67 16.58
CA VAL A 293 5.97 0.93 17.84
C VAL A 293 4.78 1.86 17.66
N GLN A 294 4.91 2.90 16.84
CA GLN A 294 3.81 3.85 16.62
C GLN A 294 2.58 3.18 16.00
N HIS A 295 2.74 2.09 15.24
CA HIS A 295 1.62 1.33 14.70
C HIS A 295 0.87 0.54 15.78
N LEU A 296 1.59 0.05 16.80
CA LEU A 296 0.98 -0.64 17.95
C LEU A 296 0.36 0.35 18.94
N VAL A 297 0.77 1.61 18.94
CA VAL A 297 0.17 2.66 19.77
C VAL A 297 -1.22 3.09 19.26
N ILE A 298 -1.45 3.04 17.94
CA ILE A 298 -2.70 3.55 17.32
C ILE A 298 -3.99 3.00 17.96
N PRO A 299 -4.12 1.69 18.26
CA PRO A 299 -5.33 1.15 18.88
C PRO A 299 -5.60 1.63 20.32
N ILE A 300 -4.61 2.16 21.04
CA ILE A 300 -4.75 2.52 22.47
C ILE A 300 -5.79 3.61 22.67
N ASN A 301 -5.71 4.71 21.92
CA ASN A 301 -6.63 5.84 22.09
C ASN A 301 -8.10 5.47 21.81
N PRO A 302 -8.44 4.74 20.73
CA PRO A 302 -9.79 4.22 20.53
C PRO A 302 -10.30 3.33 21.66
N ILE A 303 -9.44 2.50 22.26
CA ILE A 303 -9.81 1.66 23.40
C ILE A 303 -10.13 2.52 24.63
N ILE A 304 -9.28 3.51 24.94
CA ILE A 304 -9.51 4.43 26.05
C ILE A 304 -10.80 5.24 25.82
N ALA A 305 -11.04 5.70 24.59
CA ALA A 305 -12.27 6.41 24.23
C ALA A 305 -13.52 5.55 24.43
N TYR A 306 -13.46 4.26 24.06
CA TYR A 306 -14.55 3.31 24.31
C TYR A 306 -14.80 3.10 25.80
N VAL A 307 -13.75 2.96 26.61
CA VAL A 307 -13.87 2.84 28.08
C VAL A 307 -14.54 4.09 28.69
N ASN A 308 -14.15 5.28 28.23
CA ASN A 308 -14.76 6.53 28.67
C ASN A 308 -16.24 6.61 28.23
N ASP A 309 -16.58 6.13 27.04
CA ASP A 309 -17.99 6.06 26.59
C ASP A 309 -18.84 5.13 27.47
N LEU A 310 -18.31 3.95 27.81
CA LEU A 310 -18.97 3.02 28.75
C LEU A 310 -19.17 3.66 30.13
N LYS A 311 -18.20 4.43 30.61
CA LYS A 311 -18.26 5.08 31.91
C LYS A 311 -19.20 6.28 31.93
N ASP A 312 -19.07 7.18 30.94
CA ASP A 312 -19.70 8.49 30.97
C ASP A 312 -21.08 8.50 30.29
N ARG A 313 -21.30 7.68 29.26
CA ARG A 313 -22.59 7.63 28.55
C ARG A 313 -23.48 6.49 28.98
N GLN A 314 -22.89 5.35 29.31
CA GLN A 314 -23.65 4.17 29.74
C GLN A 314 -23.69 4.04 31.27
N GLU A 315 -23.03 4.95 31.99
CA GLU A 315 -22.99 5.01 33.46
C GLU A 315 -22.58 3.68 34.12
N LEU A 316 -21.78 2.88 33.41
CA LEU A 316 -21.35 1.57 33.90
C LEU A 316 -20.33 1.72 35.03
N ARG A 317 -20.48 0.87 36.04
CA ARG A 317 -19.50 0.76 37.13
C ARG A 317 -18.24 0.06 36.65
N LEU A 318 -17.13 0.25 37.37
CA LEU A 318 -15.83 -0.31 37.01
C LEU A 318 -15.87 -1.84 36.83
N ASP A 319 -16.58 -2.55 37.70
CA ASP A 319 -16.77 -4.00 37.62
C ASP A 319 -17.51 -4.42 36.34
N GLN A 320 -18.50 -3.64 35.90
CA GLN A 320 -19.24 -3.90 34.67
C GLN A 320 -18.37 -3.63 33.44
N ILE A 321 -17.60 -2.54 33.45
CA ILE A 321 -16.65 -2.21 32.36
C ILE A 321 -15.59 -3.31 32.22
N LEU A 322 -15.02 -3.77 33.34
CA LEU A 322 -13.99 -4.82 33.32
C LEU A 322 -14.55 -6.17 32.86
N ASN A 323 -15.87 -6.38 32.92
CA ASN A 323 -16.53 -7.58 32.41
C ASN A 323 -17.15 -7.39 31.02
N ASP A 324 -16.98 -6.25 30.34
CA ASP A 324 -17.45 -6.06 28.96
C ASP A 324 -16.73 -7.02 28.01
N GLU A 325 -17.47 -7.95 27.42
CA GLU A 325 -16.92 -9.01 26.57
C GLU A 325 -16.16 -8.45 25.36
N SER A 326 -16.67 -7.36 24.77
CA SER A 326 -16.04 -6.73 23.60
C SER A 326 -14.71 -6.06 23.96
N LEU A 327 -14.65 -5.38 25.10
CA LEU A 327 -13.41 -4.81 25.63
C LEU A 327 -12.40 -5.90 25.96
N GLN A 328 -12.80 -6.96 26.66
CA GLN A 328 -11.91 -8.05 27.02
C GLN A 328 -11.35 -8.76 25.78
N LEU A 329 -12.18 -9.07 24.78
CA LEU A 329 -11.73 -9.67 23.53
C LEU A 329 -10.76 -8.77 22.76
N CYS A 330 -11.03 -7.45 22.70
CA CYS A 330 -10.14 -6.46 22.10
C CYS A 330 -8.75 -6.47 22.78
N LEU A 331 -8.72 -6.44 24.11
CA LEU A 331 -7.48 -6.44 24.89
C LEU A 331 -6.73 -7.76 24.78
N ASP A 332 -7.42 -8.90 24.76
CA ASP A 332 -6.83 -10.23 24.58
C ASP A 332 -6.14 -10.34 23.21
N ARG A 333 -6.82 -9.92 22.13
CA ARG A 333 -6.22 -9.90 20.78
C ARG A 333 -4.99 -9.01 20.74
N PHE A 334 -5.08 -7.82 21.34
CA PHE A 334 -3.96 -6.89 21.36
C PHE A 334 -2.77 -7.43 22.16
N ALA A 335 -3.01 -8.02 23.32
CA ALA A 335 -1.98 -8.65 24.14
C ALA A 335 -1.25 -9.77 23.37
N GLN A 336 -1.99 -10.65 22.70
CA GLN A 336 -1.40 -11.74 21.90
C GLN A 336 -0.52 -11.23 20.77
N ILE A 337 -0.97 -10.19 20.05
CA ILE A 337 -0.20 -9.55 18.97
C ILE A 337 1.11 -8.96 19.51
N VAL A 338 1.04 -8.17 20.60
CA VAL A 338 2.23 -7.55 21.21
C VAL A 338 3.20 -8.62 21.71
N GLN A 339 2.69 -9.65 22.39
CA GLN A 339 3.48 -10.75 22.90
C GLN A 339 4.24 -11.48 21.78
N ILE A 340 3.54 -11.84 20.70
CA ILE A 340 4.15 -12.56 19.59
C ILE A 340 5.18 -11.68 18.89
N ALA A 341 4.84 -10.42 18.57
CA ALA A 341 5.77 -9.49 17.93
C ALA A 341 7.04 -9.24 18.76
N GLN A 342 6.92 -9.17 20.10
CA GLN A 342 8.06 -9.08 21.02
C GLN A 342 8.90 -10.37 20.99
N SER A 343 8.25 -11.55 21.06
CA SER A 343 8.95 -12.84 21.12
C SER A 343 9.82 -13.13 19.89
N VAL A 344 9.39 -12.66 18.71
CA VAL A 344 10.16 -12.79 17.46
C VAL A 344 11.11 -11.61 17.23
N LYS A 345 11.16 -10.63 18.14
CA LYS A 345 11.96 -9.40 18.03
C LYS A 345 11.67 -8.62 16.74
N ALA A 346 10.39 -8.52 16.35
CA ALA A 346 9.96 -7.82 15.15
C ALA A 346 9.69 -6.31 15.36
N ILE A 347 9.61 -5.89 16.63
CA ILE A 347 9.25 -4.51 17.02
C ILE A 347 10.47 -3.59 16.94
N ASN A 348 10.34 -2.42 16.31
CA ASN A 348 11.34 -1.35 16.31
C ASN A 348 10.81 0.00 16.82
N GLY A 349 11.72 0.88 17.23
CA GLY A 349 11.42 2.17 17.86
C GLY A 349 11.55 2.12 19.40
N HIS A 350 10.93 3.08 20.08
CA HIS A 350 10.95 3.19 21.55
C HIS A 350 9.99 2.19 22.19
N ILE A 351 10.43 0.94 22.34
CA ILE A 351 9.62 -0.15 22.90
C ILE A 351 9.12 0.21 24.31
N ASP A 352 9.93 0.90 25.10
CA ASP A 352 9.56 1.33 26.45
C ASP A 352 8.33 2.24 26.49
N ASP A 353 8.22 3.13 25.51
CA ASP A 353 7.07 4.03 25.38
C ASP A 353 5.79 3.23 25.08
N LEU A 354 5.89 2.16 24.28
CA LEU A 354 4.77 1.25 24.05
C LEU A 354 4.27 0.66 25.37
N TYR A 355 5.15 0.05 26.17
CA TYR A 355 4.75 -0.58 27.44
C TYR A 355 4.28 0.44 28.48
N TYR A 356 4.81 1.66 28.46
CA TYR A 356 4.28 2.75 29.29
C TYR A 356 2.83 3.07 28.91
N GLN A 357 2.52 3.17 27.62
CA GLN A 357 1.16 3.44 27.16
C GLN A 357 0.21 2.25 27.36
N LEU A 358 0.69 1.01 27.21
CA LEU A 358 -0.12 -0.19 27.48
C LEU A 358 -0.60 -0.25 28.94
N LYS A 359 0.12 0.35 29.89
CA LYS A 359 -0.32 0.46 31.29
C LYS A 359 -1.52 1.39 31.49
N MET A 360 -1.84 2.24 30.52
CA MET A 360 -3.01 3.12 30.57
C MET A 360 -4.31 2.40 30.19
N LEU A 361 -4.22 1.19 29.64
CA LEU A 361 -5.38 0.38 29.28
C LEU A 361 -6.06 -0.17 30.54
N PRO A 362 -7.39 -0.41 30.50
CA PRO A 362 -8.10 -1.07 31.58
C PRO A 362 -7.56 -2.49 31.82
N PHE A 363 -7.81 -3.01 33.03
CA PHE A 363 -7.30 -4.31 33.42
C PHE A 363 -7.80 -5.42 32.49
N ASN A 364 -6.84 -6.17 31.95
CA ASN A 364 -7.03 -7.42 31.25
C ASN A 364 -5.93 -8.40 31.69
N LYS A 365 -6.31 -9.66 31.87
CA LYS A 365 -5.40 -10.69 32.40
C LYS A 365 -4.22 -10.95 31.47
N LEU A 366 -4.47 -11.12 30.17
CA LEU A 366 -3.40 -11.40 29.20
C LEU A 366 -2.46 -10.20 29.04
N MET A 367 -3.01 -8.99 28.89
CA MET A 367 -2.22 -7.76 28.77
C MET A 367 -1.34 -7.54 30.01
N SER A 368 -1.86 -7.81 31.20
CA SER A 368 -1.08 -7.71 32.45
C SER A 368 0.10 -8.68 32.47
N ILE A 369 -0.08 -9.91 31.97
CA ILE A 369 1.00 -10.90 31.84
C ILE A 369 2.07 -10.38 30.87
N VAL A 370 1.67 -9.84 29.72
CA VAL A 370 2.58 -9.30 28.70
C VAL A 370 3.42 -8.15 29.25
N ILE A 371 2.78 -7.18 29.92
CA ILE A 371 3.48 -6.04 30.54
C ILE A 371 4.45 -6.51 31.63
N ASN A 372 4.03 -7.45 32.48
CA ASN A 372 4.87 -7.95 33.58
C ASN A 372 6.08 -8.76 33.08
N ASN A 373 5.92 -9.54 32.01
CA ASN A 373 7.03 -10.29 31.42
C ASN A 373 8.09 -9.35 30.82
N HIS A 374 7.69 -8.28 30.15
CA HIS A 374 8.63 -7.27 29.65
C HIS A 374 9.44 -6.61 30.77
N ASN A 375 8.80 -6.30 31.91
CA ASN A 375 9.51 -5.73 33.06
C ASN A 375 10.53 -6.71 33.67
N LYS A 376 10.25 -8.02 33.65
CA LYS A 376 11.18 -9.06 34.15
C LYS A 376 12.39 -9.22 33.24
N GLU A 377 12.21 -9.17 31.92
CA GLU A 377 13.33 -9.26 30.96
C GLU A 377 14.36 -8.13 31.19
N LYS A 378 13.93 -6.95 31.63
CA LYS A 378 14.84 -5.84 31.98
C LYS A 378 15.67 -6.08 33.23
N ILE A 379 15.12 -6.80 34.22
CA ILE A 379 15.80 -7.07 35.49
C ILE A 379 16.93 -8.10 35.31
N ILE A 380 16.86 -8.95 34.29
CA ILE A 380 17.84 -10.01 34.01
C ILE A 380 19.04 -9.49 33.20
N VAL A 381 18.94 -8.29 32.61
CA VAL A 381 19.97 -7.70 31.72
C VAL A 381 20.83 -6.64 32.45
N ILE A 382 20.70 -6.52 33.78
CA ILE A 382 21.57 -5.74 34.67
C ILE A 382 22.39 -6.73 35.49
#